data_AF-A0A2S7J4M3-F1
#
_entry.id   AF-A0A2S7J4M3-F1
#
_cell.length_a   1.000
_cell.length_b   1.000
_cell.length_c   1.000
_cell.angle_alpha   90.00
_cell.angle_beta   90.00
_cell.angle_gamma   90.00
#
_symmetry.space_group_name_H-M   'P 1'
#
loop_
_entity.id
_entity.type
_entity.pdbx_description
1 polymer ?
#
loop_
_entity_poly.entity_id
_entity_poly.type
_entity_poly.pdbx_seq_one_letter_code
_entity_poly.pdbx_strand_id
1 'polypeptide(L)'
;MTANPLWTEKANKVAAKAKLTLNTFLVGRDVVFPSDNTFGVAFGTGDEGASVIRPDGLVAWRSTTTPDDDDIELDLILRQVACLGK
;
A
#
# COMPACT_ATOMS: atom_id res chain seq x y z
N MET A 1 -0.95 1.57 3.11
CA MET A 1 -0.59 2.91 3.64
C MET A 1 0.58 3.46 2.84
N THR A 2 0.60 4.76 2.58
CA THR A 2 1.58 5.43 1.71
C THR A 2 1.61 6.93 2.01
N ALA A 3 2.71 7.63 1.75
CA ALA A 3 2.73 9.11 1.72
C ALA A 3 2.46 9.66 0.30
N ASN A 4 2.52 8.82 -0.73
CA ASN A 4 2.30 9.22 -2.12
C ASN A 4 0.85 8.90 -2.56
N PRO A 5 0.05 9.88 -3.01
CA PRO A 5 -1.34 9.67 -3.42
C PRO A 5 -1.52 8.73 -4.62
N LEU A 6 -0.51 8.60 -5.51
CA LEU A 6 -0.58 7.70 -6.68
C LEU A 6 -0.80 6.24 -6.26
N TRP A 7 -0.20 5.82 -5.14
CA TRP A 7 -0.43 4.50 -4.59
C TRP A 7 -1.88 4.29 -4.13
N THR A 8 -2.56 5.34 -3.67
CA THR A 8 -3.97 5.27 -3.25
C THR A 8 -4.88 5.07 -4.45
N GLU A 9 -4.68 5.86 -5.52
CA GLU A 9 -5.43 5.74 -6.76
C GLU A 9 -5.29 4.34 -7.37
N LYS A 10 -4.04 3.87 -7.47
CA LYS A 10 -3.72 2.55 -8.00
C LYS A 10 -4.31 1.40 -7.17
N ALA A 11 -4.14 1.47 -5.85
CA ALA A 11 -4.69 0.47 -4.94
C ALA A 11 -6.22 0.37 -5.03
N ASN A 12 -6.91 1.50 -5.13
CA ASN A 12 -8.37 1.53 -5.30
C ASN A 12 -8.79 0.89 -6.64
N LYS A 13 -8.07 1.19 -7.73
CA LYS A 13 -8.31 0.60 -9.06
C LYS A 13 -8.14 -0.92 -9.04
N VAL A 14 -7.05 -1.41 -8.47
CA VAL A 14 -6.75 -2.85 -8.38
C VAL A 14 -7.76 -3.58 -7.48
N ALA A 15 -8.07 -3.00 -6.31
CA ALA A 15 -9.03 -3.58 -5.38
C ALA A 15 -10.43 -3.71 -6.01
N ALA A 16 -10.88 -2.69 -6.75
CA ALA A 16 -12.15 -2.74 -7.47
C ALA A 16 -12.17 -3.88 -8.51
N LYS A 17 -11.10 -4.05 -9.29
CA LYS A 17 -10.96 -5.16 -10.26
C LYS A 17 -11.01 -6.53 -9.57
N ALA A 18 -10.35 -6.67 -8.43
CA ALA A 18 -10.29 -7.91 -7.66
C ALA A 18 -11.52 -8.15 -6.75
N LYS A 19 -12.48 -7.20 -6.71
CA LYS A 19 -13.62 -7.20 -5.78
C LYS A 19 -13.19 -7.34 -4.31
N LEU A 20 -12.07 -6.73 -3.96
CA LEU A 20 -11.54 -6.67 -2.60
C LEU A 20 -12.00 -5.39 -1.90
N THR A 21 -12.33 -5.50 -0.62
CA THR A 21 -12.44 -4.33 0.26
C THR A 21 -11.03 -3.96 0.72
N LEU A 22 -10.49 -2.86 0.19
CA LEU A 22 -9.17 -2.36 0.55
C LEU A 22 -9.28 -0.94 1.10
N ASN A 23 -8.77 -0.74 2.33
CA ASN A 23 -8.66 0.58 2.92
C ASN A 23 -7.31 1.19 2.55
N THR A 24 -7.35 2.37 1.94
CA THR A 24 -6.16 3.17 1.64
C THR A 24 -6.01 4.27 2.69
N PHE A 25 -4.79 4.44 3.19
CA PHE A 25 -4.44 5.45 4.19
C PHE A 25 -3.27 6.27 3.67
N LEU A 26 -3.51 7.56 3.51
CA LEU A 26 -2.51 8.54 3.11
C LEU A 26 -1.86 9.15 4.36
N VAL A 27 -0.56 8.92 4.51
CA VAL A 27 0.25 9.44 5.61
C VAL A 27 0.33 10.95 5.51
N GLY A 28 0.22 11.63 6.66
CA GLY A 28 0.14 13.08 6.75
C GLY A 28 -1.29 13.64 6.55
N ARG A 29 -2.23 12.83 6.06
CA ARG A 29 -3.66 13.19 5.94
C ARG A 29 -4.53 12.33 6.84
N ASP A 30 -4.50 11.02 6.64
CA ASP A 30 -5.36 10.05 7.32
C ASP A 30 -4.69 9.48 8.56
N VAL A 31 -3.36 9.38 8.55
CA VAL A 31 -2.52 8.89 9.67
C VAL A 31 -1.30 9.79 9.82
N VAL A 32 -1.00 10.19 11.05
CA VAL A 32 0.16 11.02 11.37
C VAL A 32 1.21 10.19 12.10
N PHE A 33 2.47 10.30 11.67
CA PHE A 33 3.62 9.68 12.32
C PHE A 33 4.41 10.74 13.11
N PRO A 34 5.05 10.36 14.23
CA PRO A 34 6.01 11.21 14.91
C PRO A 34 7.14 11.66 13.97
N SER A 35 7.63 12.88 14.15
CA SER A 35 8.69 13.45 13.30
C SER A 35 10.04 12.74 13.46
N ASP A 36 10.29 12.13 14.62
CA ASP A 36 11.49 11.37 14.95
C ASP A 36 11.43 9.90 14.49
N ASN A 37 10.26 9.42 14.06
CA ASN A 37 10.08 8.10 13.47
C ASN A 37 9.02 8.14 12.37
N THR A 38 9.42 8.69 11.22
CA THR A 38 8.53 8.88 10.08
C THR A 38 8.02 7.54 9.53
N PHE A 39 6.91 7.58 8.80
CA PHE A 39 6.38 6.42 8.10
C PHE A 39 7.44 5.71 7.25
N GLY A 40 8.20 6.47 6.45
CA GLY A 40 9.24 5.93 5.58
C GLY A 40 10.32 5.16 6.35
N VAL A 41 10.70 5.64 7.53
CA VAL A 41 11.66 4.97 8.42
C VAL A 41 11.04 3.74 9.08
N ALA A 42 9.85 3.88 9.67
CA ALA A 42 9.18 2.81 10.42
C ALA A 42 8.77 1.62 9.53
N PHE A 43 8.31 1.87 8.30
CA PHE A 43 7.85 0.85 7.37
C PHE A 43 8.87 0.47 6.29
N GLY A 44 9.97 1.23 6.17
CA GLY A 44 11.00 1.01 5.16
C GLY A 44 10.51 1.25 3.74
N THR A 45 9.72 2.31 3.53
CA THR A 45 9.12 2.67 2.23
C THR A 45 9.74 3.91 1.59
N GLY A 46 10.53 4.68 2.34
CA GLY A 46 10.84 6.06 1.95
C GLY A 46 9.56 6.89 1.77
N ASP A 47 9.68 8.01 1.06
CA ASP A 47 8.58 8.98 0.86
C ASP A 47 7.64 8.60 -0.29
N GLU A 48 8.17 7.89 -1.29
CA GLU A 48 7.43 7.53 -2.50
C GLU A 48 6.75 6.17 -2.45
N GLY A 49 7.13 5.35 -1.47
CA GLY A 49 6.70 3.96 -1.36
C GLY A 49 5.33 3.75 -0.72
N ALA A 50 5.00 2.47 -0.55
CA ALA A 50 3.78 2.03 0.10
C ALA A 50 4.00 0.73 0.86
N SER A 51 3.12 0.46 1.83
CA SER A 51 3.06 -0.80 2.56
C SER A 51 1.64 -1.36 2.57
N VAL A 52 1.51 -2.65 2.28
CA VAL A 52 0.27 -3.43 2.40
C VAL A 52 0.28 -4.16 3.74
N ILE A 53 -0.73 -3.90 4.55
CA ILE A 53 -0.88 -4.44 5.91
C ILE A 53 -2.07 -5.39 5.90
N ARG A 54 -1.88 -6.60 6.43
CA ARG A 54 -2.93 -7.61 6.56
C ARG A 54 -3.86 -7.28 7.74
N PRO A 55 -5.06 -7.90 7.79
CA PRO A 55 -5.99 -7.71 8.91
C PRO A 55 -5.42 -8.07 10.29
N ASP A 56 -4.39 -8.90 10.35
CA ASP A 56 -3.67 -9.26 11.58
C ASP A 56 -2.62 -8.21 12.00
N GLY A 57 -2.48 -7.12 11.25
CA GLY A 57 -1.56 -6.02 11.53
C GLY A 57 -0.14 -6.24 11.00
N LEU A 58 0.13 -7.35 10.30
CA LEU A 58 1.45 -7.61 9.73
C LEU A 58 1.61 -6.98 8.35
N VAL A 59 2.81 -6.45 8.08
CA VAL A 59 3.19 -5.99 6.74
C VAL A 59 3.35 -7.21 5.84
N ALA A 60 2.50 -7.32 4.83
CA ALA A 60 2.57 -8.41 3.85
C ALA A 60 3.43 -8.07 2.63
N TRP A 61 3.54 -6.79 2.29
CA TRP A 61 4.38 -6.30 1.21
C TRP A 61 4.70 -4.81 1.41
N ARG A 62 5.79 -4.35 0.80
CA ARG A 62 6.15 -2.94 0.70
C ARG A 62 6.94 -2.63 -0.57
N SER A 63 6.85 -1.39 -1.02
CA SER A 63 7.71 -0.79 -2.04
C SER A 63 8.41 0.44 -1.48
N THR A 64 9.62 0.72 -1.99
CA THR A 64 10.41 1.92 -1.70
C THR A 64 10.30 3.00 -2.78
N THR A 65 9.54 2.74 -3.84
CA THR A 65 9.44 3.60 -5.02
C THR A 65 7.99 3.96 -5.32
N THR A 66 7.79 4.90 -6.23
CA THR A 66 6.49 5.19 -6.83
C THR A 66 5.89 3.93 -7.48
N PRO A 67 4.57 3.86 -7.64
CA PRO A 67 3.97 2.79 -8.42
C PRO A 67 4.46 2.86 -9.88
N ASP A 68 4.61 1.70 -10.51
CA ASP A 68 4.74 1.57 -11.96
C ASP A 68 3.46 2.00 -12.69
N ASP A 69 3.54 2.17 -14.01
CA ASP A 69 2.38 2.60 -14.81
C ASP A 69 1.36 1.47 -15.01
N ASP A 70 1.80 0.21 -14.98
CA ASP A 70 0.92 -0.96 -15.10
C ASP A 70 0.45 -1.45 -13.73
N ASP A 71 -0.74 -2.04 -13.65
CA ASP A 71 -1.29 -2.49 -12.37
C ASP A 71 -0.85 -3.91 -11.95
N ILE A 72 0.09 -4.52 -12.68
CA ILE A 72 0.30 -5.97 -12.65
C ILE A 72 0.89 -6.39 -11.30
N GLU A 73 1.94 -5.71 -10.84
CA GLU A 73 2.61 -6.10 -9.60
C GLU A 73 1.65 -6.02 -8.41
N LEU A 74 0.96 -4.89 -8.25
CA LEU A 74 0.04 -4.67 -7.14
C LEU A 74 -1.18 -5.60 -7.19
N ASP A 75 -1.71 -5.94 -8.37
CA ASP A 75 -2.79 -6.92 -8.53
C ASP A 75 -2.36 -8.31 -8.07
N LEU A 76 -1.16 -8.76 -8.47
CA LEU A 76 -0.62 -10.04 -8.03
C LEU A 76 -0.41 -10.09 -6.52
N ILE A 77 0.16 -9.03 -5.95
CA ILE A 77 0.38 -8.93 -4.50
C ILE A 77 -0.94 -8.97 -3.75
N LEU A 78 -1.93 -8.15 -4.14
CA LEU A 78 -3.21 -8.10 -3.44
C LEU A 78 -3.98 -9.43 -3.54
N ARG A 79 -3.94 -10.12 -4.69
CA ARG A 79 -4.50 -11.46 -4.85
C ARG A 79 -3.81 -12.48 -3.95
N GLN A 80 -2.47 -12.48 -3.94
CA GLN A 80 -1.69 -13.38 -3.10
C GLN A 80 -1.98 -13.15 -1.61
N VAL A 81 -2.00 -11.89 -1.17
CA VAL A 81 -2.27 -11.52 0.23
C VAL A 81 -3.69 -11.86 0.65
N ALA A 82 -4.66 -11.72 -0.25
CA ALA A 82 -6.06 -12.06 0.00
C ALA A 82 -6.39 -13.55 -0.24
N CYS A 83 -5.40 -14.39 -0.59
CA CYS A 83 -5.60 -15.79 -0.99
C CYS A 83 -6.63 -15.96 -2.12
N LEU A 84 -6.75 -14.97 -3.00
CA LEU A 84 -7.49 -15.11 -4.25
C LEU A 84 -6.58 -15.85 -5.23
N GLY A 85 -7.08 -16.94 -5.83
CA GLY A 85 -6.34 -17.66 -6.87
C GLY A 85 -5.83 -16.71 -7.98
N LYS A 86 -4.79 -17.13 -8.69
CA LYS A 86 -4.22 -16.37 -9.82
C LYS A 86 -5.30 -16.05 -10.86
#